data_AF-A0A816ANA6-F1
#
_entry.id   AF-A0A816ANA6-F1
#
_cell.length_a   1.000
_cell.length_b   1.000
_cell.length_c   1.000
_cell.angle_alpha   90.00
_cell.angle_beta   90.00
_cell.angle_gamma   90.00
#
_symmetry.space_group_name_H-M   'P 1'
#
loop_
_entity.id
_entity.type
_entity.pdbx_description
1 polymer ?
#
loop_
_entity_poly.entity_id
_entity_poly.type
_entity_poly.pdbx_seq_one_letter_code
_entity_poly.pdbx_strand_id
1 'polypeptide(L)'
;KLSAIIDHEKEYFDPWKLSSQTRTQQDVFKSKLVVFYHRQSTTLARGIKCMVLDYDLSSDYITAAHIWPSSTNGRGLSRFRLEAKCLNDSRNGLLLHKSIEQGFDRKQICFLYDLNADQLKTRLLCPSIRFEQIDNGITFGDIDGRPLQLPKGVWPYRRLLNWHVIRSFEYAREESWIDSSECVEDYFHMSDPRIEMPG
;
A
#
# COMPACT_ATOMS: atom_id res chain seq x y z
N LYS A 1 34.27 1.53 -0.83
CA LYS A 1 33.77 1.90 -2.19
C LYS A 1 32.69 0.94 -2.67
N LEU A 2 32.83 -0.38 -2.56
CA LEU A 2 31.74 -1.34 -2.84
C LEU A 2 30.52 -1.18 -1.90
N SER A 3 30.74 -1.02 -0.60
CA SER A 3 29.64 -0.85 0.38
C SER A 3 28.78 0.38 0.09
N ALA A 4 29.41 1.52 -0.21
CA ALA A 4 28.71 2.76 -0.54
C ALA A 4 27.89 2.68 -1.85
N ILE A 5 28.29 1.84 -2.82
CA ILE A 5 27.52 1.61 -4.05
C ILE A 5 26.30 0.73 -3.76
N ILE A 6 26.48 -0.32 -2.94
CA ILE A 6 25.39 -1.20 -2.49
C ILE A 6 24.36 -0.43 -1.65
N ASP A 7 24.83 0.46 -0.77
CA ASP A 7 23.95 1.32 0.04
C ASP A 7 23.22 2.37 -0.82
N HIS A 8 23.87 2.93 -1.84
CA HIS A 8 23.22 3.85 -2.79
C HIS A 8 22.16 3.17 -3.65
N GLU A 9 22.37 1.91 -4.04
CA GLU A 9 21.35 1.11 -4.72
C GLU A 9 20.20 0.80 -3.76
N LYS A 10 20.46 0.32 -2.54
CA LYS A 10 19.40 0.06 -1.53
C LYS A 10 18.48 1.26 -1.30
N GLU A 11 19.03 2.47 -1.25
CA GLU A 11 18.25 3.71 -1.09
C GLU A 11 17.41 4.07 -2.34
N TYR A 12 17.85 3.67 -3.53
CA TYR A 12 17.09 3.82 -4.77
C TYR A 12 15.94 2.81 -4.93
N PHE A 13 15.94 1.74 -4.12
CA PHE A 13 15.02 0.60 -4.24
C PHE A 13 14.02 0.47 -3.09
N ASP A 14 14.14 1.29 -2.05
CA ASP A 14 13.17 1.45 -0.96
C ASP A 14 12.70 2.91 -0.87
N PRO A 15 11.81 3.33 -1.79
CA PRO A 15 11.39 4.73 -1.90
C PRO A 15 10.41 5.18 -0.82
N TRP A 16 9.93 4.29 0.05
CA TRP A 16 8.92 4.56 1.07
C TRP A 16 9.50 5.40 2.21
N LYS A 17 9.59 6.70 1.93
CA LYS A 17 9.92 7.79 2.84
C LYS A 17 8.81 8.85 2.72
N LEU A 18 8.59 9.63 3.79
CA LEU A 18 7.51 10.64 3.88
C LEU A 18 7.36 11.46 2.59
N SER A 19 6.11 11.57 2.10
CA SER A 19 5.80 12.24 0.84
C SER A 19 6.10 13.75 0.87
N SER A 20 6.48 14.30 -0.29
CA SER A 20 6.74 15.73 -0.51
C SER A 20 5.70 16.42 -1.40
N GLN A 21 4.53 15.80 -1.62
CA GLN A 21 3.51 16.36 -2.51
C GLN A 21 2.78 17.57 -1.92
N THR A 22 2.36 18.47 -2.81
CA THR A 22 1.50 19.60 -2.42
C THR A 22 0.06 19.14 -2.13
N ARG A 23 -0.64 19.84 -1.23
CA ARG A 23 -2.04 19.56 -0.89
C ARG A 23 -2.95 19.48 -2.12
N THR A 24 -2.80 20.40 -3.06
CA THR A 24 -3.61 20.44 -4.29
C THR A 24 -3.42 19.20 -5.16
N GLN A 25 -2.19 18.69 -5.29
CA GLN A 25 -1.91 17.47 -6.06
C GLN A 25 -2.53 16.24 -5.39
N GLN A 26 -2.44 16.18 -4.06
CA GLN A 26 -3.08 15.15 -3.24
C GLN A 26 -4.61 15.17 -3.41
N ASP A 27 -5.25 16.34 -3.38
CA ASP A 27 -6.72 16.45 -3.53
C ASP A 27 -7.22 15.99 -4.91
N VAL A 28 -6.50 16.33 -5.99
CA VAL A 28 -6.82 15.88 -7.34
C VAL A 28 -6.65 14.38 -7.47
N PHE A 29 -5.54 13.83 -6.96
CA PHE A 29 -5.29 12.40 -7.01
C PHE A 29 -6.33 11.62 -6.22
N LYS A 30 -6.62 12.05 -4.99
CA LYS A 30 -7.66 11.46 -4.13
C LYS A 30 -9.02 11.42 -4.80
N SER A 31 -9.43 12.50 -5.46
CA SER A 31 -10.70 12.54 -6.19
C SER A 31 -10.77 11.48 -7.29
N LYS A 32 -9.66 11.25 -8.01
CA LYS A 32 -9.58 10.17 -9.01
C LYS A 32 -9.70 8.79 -8.37
N LEU A 33 -9.05 8.55 -7.24
CA LEU A 33 -9.13 7.27 -6.52
C LEU A 33 -10.55 6.98 -6.02
N VAL A 34 -11.25 8.00 -5.52
CA VAL A 34 -12.64 7.85 -5.01
C VAL A 34 -13.55 7.32 -6.10
N VAL A 35 -13.43 7.88 -7.32
CA VAL A 35 -14.18 7.42 -8.49
C VAL A 35 -13.69 6.05 -8.93
N PHE A 36 -12.39 5.84 -9.11
CA PHE A 36 -11.83 4.59 -9.63
C PHE A 36 -12.16 3.36 -8.76
N TYR A 37 -12.11 3.50 -7.43
CA TYR A 37 -12.40 2.41 -6.50
C TYR A 37 -13.85 2.39 -5.98
N HIS A 38 -14.74 3.22 -6.54
CA HIS A 38 -16.12 3.36 -6.09
C HIS A 38 -16.25 3.56 -4.56
N ARG A 39 -15.40 4.43 -3.99
CA ARG A 39 -15.32 4.69 -2.53
C ARG A 39 -16.01 5.99 -2.11
N GLN A 40 -16.86 6.55 -2.97
CA GLN A 40 -17.70 7.69 -2.63
C GLN A 40 -18.77 7.28 -1.60
N SER A 41 -19.01 8.10 -0.58
CA SER A 41 -20.13 7.87 0.33
C SER A 41 -21.45 8.00 -0.43
N THR A 42 -22.38 7.12 -0.10
CA THR A 42 -23.79 7.20 -0.53
C THR A 42 -24.62 8.08 0.41
N THR A 43 -24.03 8.56 1.51
CA THR A 43 -24.71 9.36 2.52
C THR A 43 -24.54 10.86 2.27
N LEU A 44 -25.48 11.66 2.77
CA LEU A 44 -25.46 13.12 2.67
C LEU A 44 -24.24 13.77 3.34
N ALA A 45 -23.56 13.04 4.24
CA ALA A 45 -22.40 13.52 4.98
C ALA A 45 -21.12 13.65 4.12
N ARG A 46 -21.12 13.25 2.84
CA ARG A 46 -20.01 13.38 1.88
C ARG A 46 -18.69 12.77 2.39
N GLY A 47 -18.76 11.59 2.99
CA GLY A 47 -17.58 10.82 3.41
C GLY A 47 -16.85 10.14 2.25
N ILE A 48 -15.66 9.62 2.54
CA ILE A 48 -14.91 8.70 1.68
C ILE A 48 -14.75 7.39 2.43
N LYS A 49 -15.03 6.26 1.78
CA LYS A 49 -14.80 4.94 2.36
C LYS A 49 -13.32 4.59 2.35
N CYS A 50 -12.77 4.27 3.52
CA CYS A 50 -11.45 3.66 3.61
C CYS A 50 -11.47 2.25 3.00
N MET A 51 -10.45 1.90 2.23
CA MET A 51 -10.36 0.58 1.59
C MET A 51 -10.07 -0.56 2.58
N VAL A 52 -9.60 -0.28 3.80
CA VAL A 52 -9.37 -1.33 4.82
C VAL A 52 -10.51 -1.38 5.84
N LEU A 53 -11.03 -0.22 6.23
CA LEU A 53 -12.07 -0.12 7.25
C LEU A 53 -13.50 -0.29 6.70
N ASP A 54 -13.71 -0.01 5.41
CA ASP A 54 -14.96 -0.12 4.65
C ASP A 54 -16.17 0.71 5.14
N TYR A 55 -15.94 1.72 5.98
CA TYR A 55 -16.97 2.69 6.33
C TYR A 55 -16.58 4.12 5.95
N ASP A 56 -17.59 4.98 5.90
CA ASP A 56 -17.46 6.38 5.52
C ASP A 56 -16.75 7.18 6.62
N LEU A 57 -15.68 7.87 6.22
CA LEU A 57 -14.91 8.76 7.07
C LEU A 57 -14.89 10.17 6.47
N SER A 58 -14.68 11.18 7.30
CA SER A 58 -14.37 12.52 6.79
C SER A 58 -13.13 12.44 5.89
N SER A 59 -13.12 13.22 4.80
CA SER A 59 -11.97 13.31 3.90
C SER A 59 -10.69 13.63 4.68
N ASP A 60 -10.77 14.36 5.79
CA ASP A 60 -9.60 14.69 6.62
C ASP A 60 -8.93 13.48 7.28
N TYR A 61 -9.58 12.33 7.37
CA TYR A 61 -8.99 11.09 7.91
C TYR A 61 -8.48 10.15 6.82
N ILE A 62 -8.81 10.41 5.56
CA ILE A 62 -8.41 9.58 4.42
C ILE A 62 -7.21 10.20 3.71
N THR A 63 -6.24 9.39 3.32
CA THR A 63 -5.11 9.77 2.46
C THR A 63 -5.20 9.04 1.12
N ALA A 64 -4.78 9.71 0.05
CA ALA A 64 -4.50 9.08 -1.23
C ALA A 64 -3.06 8.53 -1.21
N ALA A 65 -2.89 7.36 -0.63
CA ALA A 65 -1.59 6.72 -0.45
C ALA A 65 -1.09 6.20 -1.79
N HIS A 66 0.06 6.70 -2.25
CA HIS A 66 0.73 6.13 -3.41
C HIS A 66 1.39 4.81 -3.05
N ILE A 67 1.20 3.78 -3.87
CA ILE A 67 1.90 2.50 -3.68
C ILE A 67 3.37 2.69 -4.01
N TRP A 68 3.68 3.25 -5.19
CA TRP A 68 5.02 3.74 -5.49
C TRP A 68 5.09 5.25 -5.21
N PRO A 69 5.90 5.70 -4.24
CA PRO A 69 5.83 7.06 -3.70
C PRO A 69 6.00 8.13 -4.76
N SER A 70 5.18 9.16 -4.66
CA SER A 70 5.22 10.32 -5.56
C SER A 70 6.55 11.08 -5.53
N SER A 71 7.24 11.07 -4.39
CA SER A 71 8.55 11.71 -4.18
C SER A 71 9.65 11.17 -5.11
N THR A 72 9.44 9.98 -5.68
CA THR A 72 10.35 9.39 -6.67
C THR A 72 10.32 10.12 -8.01
N ASN A 73 9.28 10.92 -8.28
CA ASN A 73 8.98 11.49 -9.59
C ASN A 73 8.92 10.42 -10.69
N GLY A 74 8.43 9.22 -10.36
CA GLY A 74 8.29 8.10 -11.31
C GLY A 74 9.60 7.37 -11.61
N ARG A 75 10.72 7.77 -11.01
CA ARG A 75 11.98 7.02 -11.10
C ARG A 75 11.78 5.63 -10.50
N GLY A 76 12.28 4.60 -11.19
CA GLY A 76 12.16 3.20 -10.78
C GLY A 76 10.95 2.45 -11.35
N LEU A 77 9.89 3.16 -11.80
CA LEU A 77 8.68 2.53 -12.36
C LEU A 77 8.97 1.62 -13.56
N SER A 78 9.97 1.96 -14.39
CA SER A 78 10.34 1.18 -15.57
C SER A 78 10.78 -0.26 -15.25
N ARG A 79 11.29 -0.52 -14.04
CA ARG A 79 11.63 -1.87 -13.59
C ARG A 79 10.42 -2.77 -13.44
N PHE A 80 9.28 -2.14 -13.18
CA PHE A 80 8.00 -2.80 -13.14
C PHE A 80 7.29 -2.71 -14.48
N ARG A 81 7.95 -2.35 -15.60
CA ARG A 81 7.30 -2.13 -16.91
C ARG A 81 6.16 -1.09 -16.81
N LEU A 82 6.38 -0.04 -16.03
CA LEU A 82 5.50 1.12 -15.89
C LEU A 82 6.20 2.36 -16.43
N GLU A 83 5.46 3.20 -17.14
CA GLU A 83 5.94 4.50 -17.58
C GLU A 83 5.86 5.53 -16.44
N ALA A 84 6.64 6.60 -16.51
CA ALA A 84 6.60 7.68 -15.50
C ALA A 84 5.21 8.32 -15.35
N LYS A 85 4.41 8.35 -16.42
CA LYS A 85 3.02 8.85 -16.40
C LYS A 85 2.11 8.03 -15.48
N CYS A 86 2.45 6.78 -15.20
CA CYS A 86 1.71 5.90 -14.31
C CYS A 86 1.82 6.29 -12.83
N LEU A 87 2.70 7.24 -12.48
CA LEU A 87 2.88 7.69 -11.10
C LEU A 87 1.57 8.19 -10.46
N ASN A 88 0.76 8.93 -11.22
CA ASN A 88 -0.53 9.46 -10.77
C ASN A 88 -1.72 8.69 -11.39
N ASP A 89 -1.47 7.48 -11.89
CA ASP A 89 -2.53 6.55 -12.27
C ASP A 89 -3.27 6.09 -11.01
N SER A 90 -4.59 5.91 -11.10
CA SER A 90 -5.39 5.47 -9.95
C SER A 90 -4.98 4.09 -9.45
N ARG A 91 -4.40 3.25 -10.30
CA ARG A 91 -3.83 1.95 -9.95
C ARG A 91 -2.56 2.05 -9.11
N ASN A 92 -1.90 3.21 -9.06
CA ASN A 92 -0.78 3.47 -8.16
C ASN A 92 -1.24 4.11 -6.83
N GLY A 93 -2.55 4.17 -6.55
CA GLY A 93 -3.08 4.77 -5.34
C GLY A 93 -3.99 3.84 -4.56
N LEU A 94 -4.09 4.10 -3.26
CA LEU A 94 -5.02 3.48 -2.32
C LEU A 94 -5.68 4.58 -1.46
N LEU A 95 -6.92 4.38 -1.05
CA LEU A 95 -7.64 5.26 -0.11
C LEU A 95 -7.58 4.66 1.29
N LEU A 96 -6.62 5.13 2.09
CA LEU A 96 -6.32 4.58 3.41
C LEU A 96 -6.63 5.60 4.50
N HIS A 97 -6.95 5.12 5.70
CA HIS A 97 -6.93 5.98 6.88
C HIS A 97 -5.49 6.47 7.13
N LYS A 98 -5.31 7.70 7.64
CA LYS A 98 -3.97 8.28 7.89
C LYS A 98 -3.05 7.35 8.68
N SER A 99 -3.53 6.75 9.76
CA SER A 99 -2.71 5.81 10.55
C SER A 99 -2.32 4.55 9.75
N ILE A 100 -3.22 4.06 8.88
CA ILE A 100 -2.95 2.89 8.04
C ILE A 100 -1.91 3.25 6.96
N GLU A 101 -2.02 4.43 6.33
CA GLU A 101 -1.03 4.94 5.38
C GLU A 101 0.35 5.08 6.04
N GLN A 102 0.42 5.64 7.25
CA GLN A 102 1.67 5.72 8.01
C GLN A 102 2.27 4.34 8.30
N GLY A 103 1.45 3.37 8.72
CA GLY A 103 1.91 2.00 8.94
C GLY A 103 2.41 1.33 7.65
N PHE A 104 1.75 1.61 6.52
CA PHE A 104 2.14 1.12 5.20
C PHE A 104 3.48 1.72 4.75
N ASP A 105 3.64 3.04 4.83
CA ASP A 105 4.87 3.74 4.45
C ASP A 105 6.06 3.35 5.34
N ARG A 106 5.81 3.10 6.63
CA ARG A 106 6.82 2.62 7.58
C ARG A 106 7.08 1.12 7.50
N LYS A 107 6.46 0.42 6.54
CA LYS A 107 6.58 -1.04 6.36
C LYS A 107 6.17 -1.86 7.59
N GLN A 108 5.35 -1.28 8.46
CA GLN A 108 4.82 -1.94 9.66
C GLN A 108 3.61 -2.82 9.31
N ILE A 109 2.91 -2.49 8.23
CA ILE A 109 1.91 -3.33 7.58
C ILE A 109 2.21 -3.43 6.08
N CYS A 110 1.65 -4.44 5.42
CA CYS A 110 1.63 -4.54 3.95
C CYS A 110 0.31 -5.18 3.47
N PHE A 111 0.10 -5.24 2.14
CA PHE A 111 -1.06 -5.89 1.54
C PHE A 111 -0.64 -7.13 0.77
N LEU A 112 -0.89 -8.31 1.35
CA LEU A 112 -0.59 -9.61 0.77
C LEU A 112 -1.70 -10.05 -0.17
N TYR A 113 -1.36 -10.78 -1.23
CA TYR A 113 -2.35 -11.31 -2.14
C TYR A 113 -2.70 -12.75 -1.79
N ASP A 114 -3.91 -12.99 -1.29
CA ASP A 114 -4.41 -14.33 -1.00
C ASP A 114 -4.98 -14.96 -2.27
N LEU A 115 -4.26 -15.96 -2.80
CA LEU A 115 -4.65 -16.72 -3.99
C LEU A 115 -5.96 -17.49 -3.81
N ASN A 116 -6.21 -18.02 -2.62
CA ASN A 116 -7.40 -18.84 -2.35
C ASN A 116 -8.64 -17.95 -2.29
N ALA A 117 -8.52 -16.77 -1.70
CA ALA A 117 -9.61 -15.81 -1.59
C ALA A 117 -9.74 -14.89 -2.81
N ASP A 118 -8.75 -14.88 -3.72
CA ASP A 118 -8.60 -13.90 -4.80
C ASP A 118 -8.70 -12.45 -4.29
N GLN A 119 -8.00 -12.13 -3.20
CA GLN A 119 -8.13 -10.85 -2.51
C GLN A 119 -6.80 -10.35 -1.95
N LEU A 120 -6.63 -9.03 -1.90
CA LEU A 120 -5.56 -8.43 -1.12
C LEU A 120 -5.98 -8.36 0.36
N LYS A 121 -5.14 -8.79 1.28
CA LYS A 121 -5.37 -8.76 2.73
C LYS A 121 -4.28 -7.95 3.41
N THR A 122 -4.67 -7.20 4.42
CA THR A 122 -3.73 -6.51 5.30
C THR A 122 -2.93 -7.55 6.09
N ARG A 123 -1.62 -7.35 6.19
CA ARG A 123 -0.74 -8.11 7.09
C ARG A 123 -0.06 -7.14 8.03
N LEU A 124 -0.24 -7.35 9.33
CA LEU A 124 0.51 -6.66 10.37
C LEU A 124 1.86 -7.35 10.58
N LEU A 125 2.94 -6.62 10.34
CA LEU A 125 4.31 -7.12 10.54
C LEU A 125 4.88 -6.66 11.88
N CYS A 126 4.65 -5.39 12.25
CA CYS A 126 5.21 -4.79 13.46
C CYS A 126 4.37 -5.11 14.71
N PRO A 127 4.86 -5.92 15.68
CA PRO A 127 4.04 -6.31 16.83
C PRO A 127 3.76 -5.16 17.81
N SER A 128 4.66 -4.17 17.88
CA SER A 128 4.56 -3.07 18.85
C SER A 128 3.34 -2.17 18.62
N ILE A 129 2.92 -2.01 17.36
CA ILE A 129 1.76 -1.17 17.02
C ILE A 129 0.42 -1.91 17.12
N ARG A 130 0.42 -3.21 17.45
CA ARG A 130 -0.77 -4.07 17.42
C ARG A 130 -1.97 -3.47 18.15
N PHE A 131 -1.73 -2.81 19.29
CA PHE A 131 -2.77 -2.22 20.13
C PHE A 131 -2.97 -0.73 19.91
N GLU A 132 -2.21 -0.11 19.00
CA GLU A 132 -2.41 1.30 18.64
C GLU A 132 -3.75 1.47 17.93
N GLN A 133 -4.48 2.53 18.31
CA GLN A 133 -5.78 2.82 17.73
C GLN A 133 -5.66 3.51 16.37
N ILE A 134 -6.46 3.04 15.43
CA ILE A 134 -6.62 3.62 14.10
C ILE A 134 -7.79 4.60 14.12
N ASP A 135 -8.98 4.12 14.46
CA ASP A 135 -10.21 4.91 14.52
C ASP A 135 -11.29 4.17 15.32
N ASN A 136 -12.12 4.90 16.08
CA ASN A 136 -13.29 4.35 16.78
C ASN A 136 -13.06 3.03 17.54
N GLY A 137 -11.91 2.90 18.21
CA GLY A 137 -11.55 1.70 18.99
C GLY A 137 -11.00 0.53 18.17
N ILE A 138 -10.95 0.63 16.83
CA ILE A 138 -10.28 -0.34 15.95
C ILE A 138 -8.77 -0.14 16.07
N THR A 139 -8.04 -1.24 16.27
CA THR A 139 -6.58 -1.27 16.37
C THR A 139 -5.91 -1.85 15.11
N PHE A 140 -4.58 -1.77 15.02
CA PHE A 140 -3.84 -2.48 13.97
C PHE A 140 -4.01 -4.00 14.04
N GLY A 141 -4.11 -4.56 15.24
CA GLY A 141 -4.36 -5.98 15.43
C GLY A 141 -5.73 -6.42 14.88
N ASP A 142 -6.74 -5.55 14.96
CA ASP A 142 -8.09 -5.84 14.45
C ASP A 142 -8.17 -5.81 12.94
N ILE A 143 -7.25 -5.11 12.26
CA ILE A 143 -7.20 -5.04 10.80
C ILE A 143 -6.28 -6.08 10.15
N ASP A 144 -5.45 -6.77 10.94
CA ASP A 144 -4.63 -7.89 10.43
C ASP A 144 -5.52 -8.97 9.83
N GLY A 145 -5.24 -9.38 8.60
CA GLY A 145 -6.06 -10.29 7.80
C GLY A 145 -7.30 -9.67 7.15
N ARG A 146 -7.66 -8.40 7.42
CA ARG A 146 -8.82 -7.77 6.76
C ARG A 146 -8.56 -7.57 5.27
N PRO A 147 -9.56 -7.85 4.41
CA PRO A 147 -9.41 -7.63 2.98
C PRO A 147 -9.41 -6.14 2.63
N LEU A 148 -8.54 -5.78 1.69
CA LEU A 148 -8.54 -4.50 1.01
C LEU A 148 -9.73 -4.47 0.04
N GLN A 149 -10.69 -3.61 0.33
CA GLN A 149 -11.96 -3.48 -0.39
C GLN A 149 -11.74 -2.90 -1.79
N LEU A 150 -11.99 -3.72 -2.79
CA LEU A 150 -11.84 -3.39 -4.20
C LEU A 150 -13.14 -3.68 -4.96
N PRO A 151 -13.54 -2.83 -5.91
CA PRO A 151 -14.57 -3.21 -6.87
C PRO A 151 -14.14 -4.43 -7.69
N LYS A 152 -15.12 -5.23 -8.13
CA LYS A 152 -14.85 -6.40 -8.97
C LYS A 152 -14.07 -6.02 -10.22
N GLY A 153 -12.95 -6.70 -10.46
CA GLY A 153 -12.10 -6.49 -11.64
C GLY A 153 -11.21 -5.25 -11.60
N VAL A 154 -11.29 -4.44 -10.55
CA VAL A 154 -10.47 -3.24 -10.37
C VAL A 154 -9.31 -3.58 -9.45
N TRP A 155 -8.08 -3.43 -9.96
CA TRP A 155 -6.87 -3.81 -9.24
C TRP A 155 -5.82 -2.70 -9.23
N PRO A 156 -5.22 -2.40 -8.06
CA PRO A 156 -3.99 -1.64 -8.00
C PRO A 156 -2.88 -2.34 -8.79
N TYR A 157 -1.77 -1.63 -9.04
CA TYR A 157 -0.58 -2.23 -9.64
C TYR A 157 0.03 -3.25 -8.67
N ARG A 158 -0.39 -4.51 -8.78
CA ARG A 158 0.07 -5.63 -7.95
C ARG A 158 1.59 -5.78 -7.94
N ARG A 159 2.26 -5.50 -9.05
CA ARG A 159 3.74 -5.48 -9.13
C ARG A 159 4.40 -4.49 -8.18
N LEU A 160 3.78 -3.33 -7.94
CA LEU A 160 4.28 -2.34 -6.98
C LEU A 160 3.96 -2.76 -5.54
N LEU A 161 2.76 -3.30 -5.30
CA LEU A 161 2.41 -3.87 -3.98
C LEU A 161 3.31 -5.04 -3.62
N ASN A 162 3.61 -5.93 -4.57
CA ASN A 162 4.51 -7.04 -4.37
C ASN A 162 5.92 -6.57 -4.00
N TRP A 163 6.41 -5.52 -4.66
CA TRP A 163 7.68 -4.92 -4.27
C TRP A 163 7.63 -4.34 -2.85
N HIS A 164 6.55 -3.66 -2.48
CA HIS A 164 6.35 -3.17 -1.11
C HIS A 164 6.35 -4.31 -0.10
N VAL A 165 5.67 -5.42 -0.39
CA VAL A 165 5.67 -6.62 0.47
C VAL A 165 7.07 -7.16 0.66
N ILE A 166 7.83 -7.37 -0.42
CA ILE A 166 9.21 -7.89 -0.34
C ILE A 166 10.05 -7.00 0.58
N ARG A 167 10.02 -5.68 0.37
CA ARG A 167 10.76 -4.72 1.19
C ARG A 167 10.26 -4.69 2.64
N SER A 168 8.97 -4.87 2.86
CA SER A 168 8.39 -4.90 4.21
C SER A 168 8.78 -6.14 4.99
N PHE A 169 8.84 -7.31 4.34
CA PHE A 169 9.30 -8.55 4.98
C PHE A 169 10.81 -8.52 5.23
N GLU A 170 11.61 -8.01 4.30
CA GLU A 170 13.04 -7.78 4.52
C GLU A 170 13.25 -6.90 5.76
N TYR A 171 12.56 -5.77 5.83
CA TYR A 171 12.64 -4.84 6.97
C TYR A 171 12.17 -5.48 8.28
N ALA A 172 11.04 -6.19 8.26
CA ALA A 172 10.52 -6.86 9.45
C ALA A 172 11.45 -7.96 9.98
N ARG A 173 12.20 -8.67 9.12
CA ARG A 173 13.22 -9.63 9.55
C ARG A 173 14.43 -8.95 10.16
N GLU A 174 14.89 -7.84 9.57
CA GLU A 174 16.00 -7.04 10.12
C GLU A 174 15.65 -6.52 11.53
N GLU A 175 14.40 -6.11 11.73
CA GLU A 175 13.88 -5.65 13.02
C GLU A 175 13.43 -6.79 13.97
N SER A 176 13.58 -8.05 13.55
CA SER A 176 13.14 -9.25 14.31
C SER A 176 11.65 -9.22 14.72
N TRP A 177 10.80 -8.61 13.88
CA TRP A 177 9.36 -8.52 14.08
C TRP A 177 8.61 -9.80 13.68
N ILE A 178 9.18 -10.55 12.75
CA ILE A 178 8.64 -11.81 12.22
C ILE A 178 9.70 -12.91 12.30
N ASP A 179 9.27 -14.17 12.27
CA ASP A 179 10.18 -15.31 12.24
C ASP A 179 10.93 -15.35 10.90
N SER A 180 12.21 -15.71 10.95
CA SER A 180 13.05 -15.92 9.76
C SER A 180 12.48 -16.94 8.77
N SER A 181 11.66 -17.88 9.25
CA SER A 181 10.99 -18.92 8.46
C SER A 181 9.72 -18.43 7.76
N GLU A 182 9.16 -17.28 8.13
CA GLU A 182 7.99 -16.73 7.44
C GLU A 182 8.41 -16.24 6.05
N CYS A 183 7.94 -16.90 4.98
CA CYS A 183 8.29 -16.57 3.61
C CYS A 183 7.18 -15.76 2.91
N VAL A 184 7.58 -14.85 2.01
CA VAL A 184 6.64 -14.15 1.13
C VAL A 184 5.97 -15.13 0.16
N GLU A 185 6.69 -16.20 -0.22
CA GLU A 185 6.21 -17.24 -1.14
C GLU A 185 4.98 -17.99 -0.61
N ASP A 186 4.86 -18.15 0.72
CA ASP A 186 3.69 -18.77 1.35
C ASP A 186 2.39 -18.02 1.03
N TYR A 187 2.53 -16.74 0.68
CA TYR A 187 1.43 -15.85 0.33
C TYR A 187 1.46 -15.43 -1.14
N PHE A 188 2.48 -15.84 -1.92
CA PHE A 188 2.66 -15.41 -3.30
C PHE A 188 3.22 -16.54 -4.17
N HIS A 189 2.44 -16.98 -5.17
CA HIS A 189 3.00 -17.72 -6.29
C HIS A 189 3.40 -16.74 -7.40
N MET A 190 4.70 -16.57 -7.62
CA MET A 190 5.25 -15.79 -8.74
C MET A 190 4.79 -16.28 -10.12
N SER A 191 4.27 -17.51 -10.20
CA SER A 191 3.63 -18.06 -11.40
C SER A 191 2.22 -17.53 -11.66
N ASP A 192 1.68 -16.65 -10.81
CA ASP A 192 0.39 -16.01 -11.07
C ASP A 192 0.49 -15.12 -12.33
N PRO A 193 -0.15 -15.50 -13.46
CA PRO A 193 -0.06 -14.75 -14.70
C PRO A 193 -0.60 -13.32 -14.56
N ARG A 194 -1.38 -13.05 -13.50
CA ARG A 194 -1.94 -11.75 -13.18
C ARG A 194 -0.91 -10.80 -12.56
N ILE A 195 0.22 -11.31 -12.08
CA ILE A 195 1.40 -10.51 -11.71
C ILE A 195 2.20 -10.12 -12.95
N GLU A 196 2.26 -11.01 -13.94
CA GLU A 196 2.97 -10.77 -15.20
C GLU A 196 2.18 -10.01 -16.26
N MET A 197 0.85 -9.91 -16.12
CA MET A 197 0.04 -9.18 -17.08
C MET A 197 0.60 -7.76 -17.27
N PRO A 198 0.89 -7.35 -18.52
CA PRO A 198 1.20 -5.96 -18.80
C PRO A 198 0.00 -5.15 -18.30
N GLY A 199 0.26 -4.30 -17.30
CA GLY A 199 -0.76 -3.41 -16.77
C GLY A 199 -1.30 -2.49 -17.85
#